data_AF-A0A448BXP6-F1
#
_entry.id   AF-A0A448BXP6-F1
#
_cell.length_a   1.000
_cell.length_b   1.000
_cell.length_c   1.000
_cell.angle_alpha   90.00
_cell.angle_beta   90.00
_cell.angle_gamma   90.00
#
_symmetry.space_group_name_H-M   'P 1'
#
loop_
_entity.id
_entity.type
_entity.pdbx_description
1 polymer ?
#
loop_
_entity_poly.entity_id
_entity_poly.type
_entity_poly.pdbx_seq_one_letter_code
_entity_poly.pdbx_strand_id
1 'polypeptide(L)'
;MLLDTGERDNYNQSSVFRYLVTENKKKHNKAFSKIFYDSPVFFDIHEVLNALYNIKSETTNAKNPNLYMINDGTYKLLAEGKTDPTTGVPLDEEQRILKYFEAKLEFHPTKPQSITNGSYADGSLDKFFTRFESKVAQERLNFLFGANAKAATLEDTLRNLIGYQPDKKANVTVLDLSGIPFEVLSITVSLISRLIFEHGYHYKVYRTKKGETINNDAPILLVYEEAHKYVPTSELTKYRAAKQSIERIAKEGRKYGVTLLLSSQRPSEISETIFSQCNNFIAMRLTNPSDQNYVRRLLPDTLGKLIEKMPNLGAGEALLIGDSLVMPSLVKIDVCNPAPSSADIPYWELWKDEWKDLSFDDITTEWLK
;
A
#
# COMPACT_ATOMS: atom_id res chain seq x y z
N MET A 1 5.68 -4.60 -3.30
CA MET A 1 5.19 -5.88 -2.73
C MET A 1 5.43 -7.05 -3.67
N LEU A 2 5.01 -6.93 -4.94
CA LEU A 2 5.08 -8.01 -5.93
C LEU A 2 6.38 -7.97 -6.74
N LEU A 3 6.94 -6.78 -6.91
CA LEU A 3 8.22 -6.52 -7.57
C LEU A 3 9.22 -6.12 -6.48
N ASP A 4 10.35 -6.83 -6.40
CA ASP A 4 11.41 -6.54 -5.42
C ASP A 4 12.52 -5.75 -6.10
N THR A 5 12.96 -4.66 -5.47
CA THR A 5 13.86 -3.67 -6.09
C THR A 5 15.32 -4.10 -6.19
N GLY A 6 15.65 -5.34 -5.81
CA GLY A 6 17.03 -5.83 -5.67
C GLY A 6 17.58 -6.71 -6.80
N GLU A 7 16.77 -7.20 -7.74
CA GLU A 7 17.24 -8.09 -8.81
C GLU A 7 17.59 -7.30 -10.10
N ARG A 8 18.72 -7.66 -10.75
CA ARG A 8 19.19 -7.06 -12.02
C ARG A 8 18.16 -7.14 -13.16
N ASP A 9 17.22 -8.09 -13.11
CA ASP A 9 16.17 -8.31 -14.13
C ASP A 9 14.82 -7.67 -13.80
N ASN A 10 14.76 -6.87 -12.73
CA ASN A 10 13.51 -6.29 -12.22
C ASN A 10 12.81 -5.35 -13.24
N TYR A 11 13.56 -4.74 -14.17
CA TYR A 11 12.98 -3.84 -15.16
C TYR A 11 12.02 -4.57 -16.11
N ASN A 12 12.42 -5.74 -16.64
CA ASN A 12 11.59 -6.51 -17.58
C ASN A 12 10.36 -7.10 -16.86
N GLN A 13 10.55 -7.67 -15.67
CA GLN A 13 9.45 -8.20 -14.85
C GLN A 13 8.42 -7.11 -14.51
N SER A 14 8.89 -5.94 -14.06
CA SER A 14 8.04 -4.79 -13.77
C SER A 14 7.30 -4.29 -15.01
N SER A 15 7.96 -4.25 -16.17
CA SER A 15 7.37 -3.74 -17.41
C SER A 15 6.27 -4.68 -17.91
N VAL A 16 6.52 -5.99 -17.94
CA VAL A 16 5.51 -7.00 -18.33
C VAL A 16 4.31 -6.97 -17.37
N PHE A 17 4.56 -6.92 -16.06
CA PHE A 17 3.48 -6.86 -15.08
C PHE A 17 2.62 -5.59 -15.23
N ARG A 18 3.25 -4.42 -15.39
CA ARG A 18 2.54 -3.15 -15.59
C ARG A 18 1.70 -3.15 -16.87
N TYR A 19 2.25 -3.71 -17.95
CA TYR A 19 1.54 -3.88 -19.21
C TYR A 19 0.30 -4.77 -19.02
N LEU A 20 0.47 -5.97 -18.45
CA LEU A 20 -0.64 -6.90 -18.20
C LEU A 20 -1.74 -6.29 -17.32
N VAL A 21 -1.38 -5.59 -16.25
CA VAL A 21 -2.35 -4.89 -15.41
C VAL A 21 -3.10 -3.82 -16.22
N THR A 22 -2.40 -3.07 -17.07
CA THR A 22 -3.01 -2.01 -17.89
C THR A 22 -3.97 -2.59 -18.93
N GLU A 23 -3.58 -3.65 -19.62
CA GLU A 23 -4.46 -4.33 -20.60
C GLU A 23 -5.66 -4.99 -19.92
N ASN A 24 -5.47 -5.57 -18.73
CA ASN A 24 -6.58 -6.12 -17.96
C ASN A 24 -7.58 -5.02 -17.53
N LYS A 25 -7.08 -3.86 -17.09
CA LYS A 25 -7.93 -2.68 -16.83
C LYS A 25 -8.72 -2.26 -18.06
N LYS A 26 -8.09 -2.22 -19.24
CA LYS A 26 -8.80 -1.88 -20.49
C LYS A 26 -9.89 -2.90 -20.82
N LYS A 27 -9.63 -4.20 -20.64
CA LYS A 27 -10.61 -5.28 -20.85
C LYS A 27 -11.89 -5.07 -20.03
N HIS A 28 -11.75 -4.75 -18.74
CA HIS A 28 -12.91 -4.63 -17.82
C HIS A 28 -13.57 -3.25 -17.82
N ASN A 29 -12.89 -2.19 -18.27
CA ASN A 29 -13.37 -0.82 -18.11
C ASN A 29 -13.48 -0.07 -19.45
N LYS A 30 -14.15 -0.69 -20.44
CA LYS A 30 -14.31 -0.18 -21.82
C LYS A 30 -14.95 1.21 -21.92
N ALA A 31 -15.63 1.68 -20.87
CA ALA A 31 -16.25 2.99 -20.82
C ALA A 31 -15.25 4.16 -20.75
N PHE A 32 -13.99 3.92 -20.35
CA PHE A 32 -12.98 4.97 -20.22
C PHE A 32 -12.02 4.98 -21.42
N SER A 33 -11.76 6.18 -21.96
CA SER A 33 -10.88 6.36 -23.11
C SER A 33 -9.39 6.44 -22.76
N LYS A 34 -9.03 6.68 -21.49
CA LYS A 34 -7.65 6.77 -21.02
C LYS A 34 -7.47 5.96 -19.74
N ILE A 35 -6.84 4.80 -19.88
CA ILE A 35 -6.52 3.89 -18.77
C ILE A 35 -5.00 3.73 -18.72
N PHE A 36 -4.44 4.00 -17.54
CA PHE A 36 -3.02 3.84 -17.25
C PHE A 36 -2.82 2.80 -16.14
N TYR A 37 -1.57 2.39 -15.94
CA TYR A 37 -1.21 1.47 -14.86
C TYR A 37 -1.70 1.97 -13.48
N ASP A 38 -1.58 3.26 -13.20
CA ASP A 38 -1.99 3.85 -11.91
C ASP A 38 -3.46 4.28 -11.86
N SER A 39 -4.24 4.08 -12.93
CA SER A 39 -5.68 4.41 -12.92
C SER A 39 -6.42 3.58 -11.86
N PRO A 40 -7.25 4.19 -10.99
CA PRO A 40 -7.97 3.49 -9.92
C PRO A 40 -9.24 2.79 -10.44
N VAL A 41 -9.07 1.94 -11.45
CA VAL A 41 -10.14 1.16 -12.08
C VAL A 41 -9.89 -0.33 -11.90
N PHE A 42 -10.96 -1.11 -11.98
CA PHE A 42 -10.94 -2.54 -11.70
C PHE A 42 -9.98 -3.31 -12.61
N PHE A 43 -9.29 -4.31 -12.06
CA PHE A 43 -8.60 -5.35 -12.82
C PHE A 43 -8.64 -6.66 -12.01
N ASP A 44 -8.59 -7.79 -12.71
CA ASP A 44 -8.60 -9.10 -12.10
C ASP A 44 -7.17 -9.65 -11.96
N ILE A 45 -6.72 -9.83 -10.72
CA ILE A 45 -5.38 -10.33 -10.41
C ILE A 45 -5.15 -11.76 -10.91
N HIS A 46 -6.19 -12.59 -10.95
CA HIS A 46 -6.10 -13.98 -11.41
C HIS A 46 -5.99 -14.05 -12.93
N GLU A 47 -6.69 -13.17 -13.64
CA GLU A 47 -6.50 -13.03 -15.08
C GLU A 47 -5.07 -12.58 -15.39
N VAL A 48 -4.54 -11.59 -14.67
CA VAL A 48 -3.14 -11.15 -14.81
C VAL A 48 -2.16 -12.30 -14.52
N LEU A 49 -2.46 -13.15 -13.53
CA LEU A 49 -1.67 -14.34 -13.21
C LEU A 49 -1.70 -15.37 -14.35
N ASN A 50 -2.87 -15.63 -14.95
CA ASN A 50 -3.00 -16.48 -16.13
C ASN A 50 -2.15 -15.94 -17.29
N ALA A 51 -2.26 -14.64 -17.57
CA ALA A 51 -1.52 -14.04 -18.66
C ALA A 51 -0.01 -14.07 -18.43
N LEU A 52 0.44 -13.87 -17.19
CA LEU A 52 1.85 -13.99 -16.86
C LEU A 52 2.37 -15.43 -17.03
N TYR A 53 1.57 -16.43 -16.61
CA TYR A 53 1.87 -17.85 -16.86
C TYR A 53 2.01 -18.14 -18.35
N ASN A 54 1.09 -17.61 -19.16
CA ASN A 54 1.11 -17.82 -20.60
C ASN A 54 2.32 -17.15 -21.25
N ILE A 55 2.63 -15.89 -20.92
CA ILE A 55 3.78 -15.16 -21.46
C ILE A 55 5.11 -15.87 -21.15
N LYS A 56 5.29 -16.38 -19.93
CA LYS A 56 6.55 -17.07 -19.55
C LYS A 56 6.71 -18.45 -20.21
N SER A 57 5.63 -19.01 -20.75
CA SER A 57 5.60 -20.39 -21.27
C SER A 57 5.23 -20.45 -22.76
N GLU A 58 5.02 -19.31 -23.40
CA GLU A 58 4.55 -19.27 -24.77
C GLU A 58 5.61 -19.76 -25.76
N THR A 59 5.15 -20.46 -26.79
CA THR A 59 5.97 -20.84 -27.93
C THR A 59 5.29 -20.41 -29.22
N THR A 60 6.11 -20.10 -30.22
CA THR A 60 5.68 -19.62 -31.54
C THR A 60 6.26 -20.50 -32.64
N ASN A 61 5.64 -20.45 -33.80
CA ASN A 61 6.17 -21.09 -34.99
C ASN A 61 7.50 -20.43 -35.40
N ALA A 62 8.54 -21.24 -35.60
CA ALA A 62 9.88 -20.75 -35.94
C ALA A 62 9.94 -19.98 -37.28
N LYS A 63 8.97 -20.22 -38.18
CA LYS A 63 8.88 -19.59 -39.50
C LYS A 63 7.88 -18.43 -39.55
N ASN A 64 6.98 -18.33 -38.55
CA ASN A 64 5.96 -17.30 -38.47
C ASN A 64 5.64 -16.96 -37.00
N PRO A 65 6.28 -15.93 -36.42
CA PRO A 65 6.10 -15.58 -35.01
C PRO A 65 4.67 -15.19 -34.59
N ASN A 66 3.79 -14.87 -35.55
CA ASN A 66 2.38 -14.54 -35.28
C ASN A 66 1.49 -15.78 -35.11
N LEU A 67 2.07 -16.98 -35.27
CA LEU A 67 1.40 -18.26 -35.02
C LEU A 67 1.87 -18.83 -33.69
N TYR A 68 0.97 -18.80 -32.71
CA TYR A 68 1.22 -19.29 -31.37
C TYR A 68 0.95 -20.79 -31.28
N MET A 69 1.87 -21.53 -30.68
CA MET A 69 1.82 -22.99 -30.66
C MET A 69 1.01 -23.50 -29.45
N ILE A 70 -0.23 -23.03 -29.33
CA ILE A 70 -1.17 -23.40 -28.26
C ILE A 70 -1.75 -24.79 -28.53
N ASN A 71 -1.69 -25.67 -27.55
CA ASN A 71 -2.28 -27.02 -27.62
C ASN A 71 -3.78 -26.97 -27.30
N ASP A 72 -4.59 -26.36 -28.19
CA ASP A 72 -6.05 -26.24 -28.04
C ASP A 72 -6.85 -27.12 -29.03
N GLY A 73 -6.15 -27.95 -29.82
CA GLY A 73 -6.75 -28.85 -30.79
C GLY A 73 -7.26 -28.20 -32.08
N THR A 74 -7.09 -26.87 -32.25
CA THR A 74 -7.53 -26.15 -33.47
C THR A 74 -6.68 -26.44 -34.70
N TYR A 75 -5.45 -26.93 -34.51
CA TYR A 75 -4.56 -27.36 -35.58
C TYR A 75 -3.82 -28.66 -35.18
N LYS A 76 -3.10 -29.26 -36.13
CA LYS A 76 -2.25 -30.44 -35.89
C LYS A 76 -0.83 -30.18 -36.34
N LEU A 77 0.14 -30.74 -35.60
CA LEU A 77 1.53 -30.77 -36.02
C LEU A 77 1.72 -31.76 -37.17
N LEU A 78 2.71 -31.50 -38.02
CA LEU A 78 3.15 -32.43 -39.05
C LEU A 78 3.88 -33.63 -38.43
N ALA A 79 4.20 -34.63 -39.25
CA ALA A 79 4.94 -35.82 -38.85
C ALA A 79 6.19 -35.46 -38.01
N GLU A 80 6.43 -36.28 -36.98
CA GLU A 80 7.51 -36.10 -35.99
C GLU A 80 7.38 -34.81 -35.15
N GLY A 81 6.31 -34.03 -35.28
CA GLY A 81 6.12 -32.74 -34.59
C GLY A 81 6.68 -31.53 -35.36
N LYS A 82 6.85 -31.61 -36.69
CA LYS A 82 7.32 -30.49 -37.53
C LYS A 82 6.22 -29.45 -37.76
N THR A 83 6.59 -28.25 -38.20
CA THR A 83 5.67 -27.16 -38.53
C THR A 83 5.95 -26.57 -39.92
N ASP A 84 4.90 -26.04 -40.54
CA ASP A 84 4.95 -25.17 -41.71
C ASP A 84 4.52 -23.73 -41.36
N PRO A 85 4.64 -22.73 -42.24
CA PRO A 85 4.27 -21.33 -41.96
C PRO A 85 2.77 -21.07 -41.68
N THR A 86 1.93 -22.10 -41.70
CA THR A 86 0.48 -22.04 -41.38
C THR A 86 0.11 -22.81 -40.12
N THR A 87 1.06 -23.53 -39.52
CA THR A 87 0.84 -24.33 -38.31
C THR A 87 0.87 -23.45 -37.06
N GLY A 88 -0.23 -23.39 -36.32
CA GLY A 88 -0.36 -22.63 -35.07
C GLY A 88 -1.64 -21.81 -35.03
N VAL A 89 -1.94 -21.21 -33.88
CA VAL A 89 -3.09 -20.33 -33.70
C VAL A 89 -2.70 -18.92 -34.14
N PRO A 90 -3.33 -18.34 -35.18
CA PRO A 90 -3.10 -16.96 -35.55
C PRO A 90 -3.75 -16.04 -34.52
N LEU A 91 -2.94 -15.22 -33.87
CA LEU A 91 -3.40 -14.20 -32.93
C LEU A 91 -2.65 -12.90 -33.21
N ASP A 92 -3.36 -11.79 -33.34
CA ASP A 92 -2.74 -10.48 -33.19
C ASP A 92 -2.42 -10.18 -31.71
N GLU A 93 -1.76 -9.06 -31.43
CA GLU A 93 -1.34 -8.71 -30.08
C GLU A 93 -2.53 -8.57 -29.11
N GLU A 94 -3.65 -7.97 -29.55
CA GLU A 94 -4.83 -7.76 -28.72
C GLU A 94 -5.53 -9.09 -28.42
N GLN A 95 -5.75 -9.90 -29.45
CA GLN A 95 -6.35 -11.24 -29.34
C GLN A 95 -5.50 -12.16 -28.46
N ARG A 96 -4.18 -12.11 -28.60
CA ARG A 96 -3.25 -12.85 -27.75
C ARG A 96 -3.46 -12.51 -26.28
N ILE A 97 -3.44 -11.23 -25.94
CA ILE A 97 -3.53 -10.81 -24.54
C ILE A 97 -4.90 -11.13 -23.95
N LEU A 98 -5.99 -10.93 -24.71
CA LEU A 98 -7.33 -11.31 -24.27
C LEU A 98 -7.43 -12.82 -24.01
N LYS A 99 -6.95 -13.66 -24.93
CA LYS A 99 -6.93 -15.13 -24.77
C LYS A 99 -6.06 -15.54 -23.58
N TYR A 100 -4.96 -14.85 -23.34
CA TYR A 100 -4.05 -15.13 -22.22
C TYR A 100 -4.64 -14.79 -20.86
N PHE A 101 -5.61 -13.89 -20.78
CA PHE A 101 -6.32 -13.60 -19.53
C PHE A 101 -7.34 -14.69 -19.14
N GLU A 102 -7.88 -15.43 -20.11
CA GLU A 102 -8.99 -16.37 -19.90
C GLU A 102 -8.59 -17.57 -19.02
N ALA A 103 -7.45 -18.19 -19.31
CA ALA A 103 -6.98 -19.36 -18.59
C ALA A 103 -5.47 -19.56 -18.78
N LYS A 104 -4.87 -20.42 -17.94
CA LYS A 104 -3.55 -20.97 -18.21
C LYS A 104 -3.64 -21.92 -19.41
N LEU A 105 -2.81 -21.68 -20.42
CA LEU A 105 -2.77 -22.40 -21.69
C LEU A 105 -1.61 -23.38 -21.72
N GLU A 106 -1.80 -24.50 -22.40
CA GLU A 106 -0.71 -25.42 -22.71
C GLU A 106 -0.10 -25.07 -24.06
N PHE A 107 1.23 -25.04 -24.13
CA PHE A 107 1.98 -24.78 -25.36
C PHE A 107 2.77 -26.02 -25.78
N HIS A 108 2.92 -26.23 -27.08
CA HIS A 108 3.80 -27.29 -27.56
C HIS A 108 5.27 -26.98 -27.19
N PRO A 109 6.06 -28.01 -26.83
CA PRO A 109 7.46 -27.83 -26.47
C PRO A 109 8.27 -27.34 -27.66
N THR A 110 9.41 -26.69 -27.36
CA THR A 110 10.33 -26.26 -28.41
C THR A 110 10.84 -27.42 -29.24
N LYS A 111 11.04 -27.14 -30.52
CA LYS A 111 11.59 -28.10 -31.46
C LYS A 111 12.47 -27.38 -32.47
N PRO A 112 13.74 -27.82 -32.66
CA PRO A 112 14.65 -27.18 -33.60
C PRO A 112 14.00 -26.93 -34.96
N GLN A 113 14.14 -25.70 -35.46
CA GLN A 113 13.63 -25.25 -36.76
C GLN A 113 12.10 -25.27 -36.94
N SER A 114 11.32 -25.63 -35.92
CA SER A 114 9.86 -25.76 -35.99
C SER A 114 9.13 -24.90 -34.95
N ILE A 115 9.56 -24.95 -33.69
CA ILE A 115 8.91 -24.28 -32.56
C ILE A 115 9.97 -23.59 -31.72
N THR A 116 9.82 -22.28 -31.51
CA THR A 116 10.73 -21.44 -30.73
C THR A 116 10.02 -20.86 -29.51
N ASN A 117 10.79 -20.50 -28.49
CA ASN A 117 10.26 -19.75 -27.35
C ASN A 117 9.76 -18.37 -27.78
N GLY A 118 8.71 -17.87 -27.12
CA GLY A 118 8.35 -16.47 -27.20
C GLY A 118 9.36 -15.57 -26.51
N SER A 119 9.16 -14.26 -26.65
CA SER A 119 10.13 -13.23 -26.25
C SER A 119 10.48 -13.22 -24.76
N TYR A 120 9.59 -13.70 -23.90
CA TYR A 120 9.79 -13.77 -22.45
C TYR A 120 9.78 -15.21 -21.89
N ALA A 121 9.80 -16.21 -22.78
CA ALA A 121 9.85 -17.63 -22.43
C ALA A 121 11.31 -18.16 -22.37
N ASP A 122 12.22 -17.33 -21.86
CA ASP A 122 13.66 -17.63 -21.68
C ASP A 122 14.01 -18.00 -20.22
N GLY A 123 13.00 -18.08 -19.34
CA GLY A 123 13.15 -18.33 -17.92
C GLY A 123 13.30 -17.07 -17.06
N SER A 124 13.41 -15.88 -17.66
CA SER A 124 13.54 -14.60 -16.93
C SER A 124 12.35 -14.27 -16.03
N LEU A 125 11.18 -14.83 -16.34
CA LEU A 125 9.93 -14.62 -15.59
C LEU A 125 9.60 -15.74 -14.59
N ASP A 126 10.29 -16.88 -14.59
CA ASP A 126 9.87 -18.05 -13.80
C ASP A 126 9.90 -17.81 -12.28
N LYS A 127 11.00 -17.21 -11.78
CA LYS A 127 11.11 -16.84 -10.37
C LYS A 127 10.06 -15.81 -9.96
N PHE A 128 9.81 -14.81 -10.82
CA PHE A 128 8.79 -13.80 -10.57
C PHE A 128 7.39 -14.41 -10.52
N PHE A 129 7.04 -15.25 -11.51
CA PHE A 129 5.76 -15.95 -11.55
C PHE A 129 5.55 -16.80 -10.30
N THR A 130 6.53 -17.61 -9.91
CA THR A 130 6.41 -18.51 -8.75
C THR A 130 6.16 -17.72 -7.46
N ARG A 131 6.89 -16.61 -7.26
CA ARG A 131 6.69 -15.70 -6.12
C ARG A 131 5.32 -15.02 -6.18
N PHE A 132 4.88 -14.60 -7.36
CA PHE A 132 3.62 -13.91 -7.54
C PHE A 132 2.43 -14.85 -7.29
N GLU A 133 2.45 -16.05 -7.86
CA GLU A 133 1.46 -17.10 -7.63
C GLU A 133 1.36 -17.45 -6.14
N SER A 134 2.51 -17.66 -5.47
CA SER A 134 2.55 -17.93 -4.04
C SER A 134 1.91 -16.80 -3.22
N LYS A 135 2.09 -15.53 -3.59
CA LYS A 135 1.47 -14.39 -2.88
C LYS A 135 -0.03 -14.29 -3.13
N VAL A 136 -0.49 -14.55 -4.36
CA VAL A 136 -1.93 -14.53 -4.68
C VAL A 136 -2.66 -15.67 -3.96
N ALA A 137 -2.01 -16.82 -3.78
CA ALA A 137 -2.57 -17.99 -3.09
C ALA A 137 -2.49 -17.91 -1.54
N GLN A 138 -1.78 -16.95 -0.96
CA GLN A 138 -1.63 -16.84 0.50
C GLN A 138 -2.94 -16.40 1.17
N GLU A 139 -3.49 -17.25 2.05
CA GLU A 139 -4.72 -16.98 2.80
C GLU A 139 -4.64 -15.69 3.64
N ARG A 140 -3.49 -15.43 4.29
CA ARG A 140 -3.24 -14.18 5.04
C ARG A 140 -3.31 -12.91 4.18
N LEU A 141 -3.25 -13.03 2.86
CA LEU A 141 -3.38 -11.94 1.89
C LEU A 141 -4.75 -11.91 1.20
N ASN A 142 -5.71 -12.72 1.66
CA ASN A 142 -7.07 -12.76 1.11
C ASN A 142 -7.79 -11.41 1.24
N PHE A 143 -7.40 -10.55 2.19
CA PHE A 143 -7.91 -9.18 2.26
C PHE A 143 -7.50 -8.30 1.05
N LEU A 144 -6.42 -8.65 0.32
CA LEU A 144 -5.98 -7.95 -0.90
C LEU A 144 -6.54 -8.56 -2.18
N PHE A 145 -6.70 -9.88 -2.23
CA PHE A 145 -7.00 -10.61 -3.47
C PHE A 145 -8.35 -11.35 -3.45
N GLY A 146 -9.05 -11.34 -2.33
CA GLY A 146 -10.31 -12.04 -2.14
C GLY A 146 -11.52 -11.34 -2.75
N ALA A 147 -12.70 -11.97 -2.61
CA ALA A 147 -13.95 -11.52 -3.20
C ALA A 147 -14.36 -10.09 -2.77
N ASN A 148 -14.12 -9.73 -1.51
CA ASN A 148 -14.42 -8.39 -1.00
C ASN A 148 -13.57 -7.31 -1.69
N ALA A 149 -12.28 -7.58 -1.93
CA ALA A 149 -11.41 -6.68 -2.66
C ALA A 149 -11.84 -6.55 -4.13
N LYS A 150 -12.31 -7.66 -4.73
CA LYS A 150 -12.83 -7.68 -6.11
C LYS A 150 -14.10 -6.83 -6.29
N ALA A 151 -14.96 -6.80 -5.28
CA ALA A 151 -16.21 -6.03 -5.30
C ALA A 151 -16.04 -4.55 -4.92
N ALA A 152 -14.88 -4.16 -4.39
CA ALA A 152 -14.66 -2.80 -3.92
C ALA A 152 -14.60 -1.79 -5.07
N THR A 153 -15.35 -0.70 -4.96
CA THR A 153 -15.29 0.42 -5.89
C THR A 153 -14.45 1.57 -5.32
N LEU A 154 -13.92 2.43 -6.19
CA LEU A 154 -13.21 3.64 -5.75
C LEU A 154 -14.12 4.54 -4.91
N GLU A 155 -15.39 4.71 -5.32
CA GLU A 155 -16.33 5.56 -4.62
C GLU A 155 -16.60 5.03 -3.20
N ASP A 156 -16.93 3.75 -3.06
CA ASP A 156 -17.20 3.14 -1.75
C ASP A 156 -15.95 3.16 -0.87
N THR A 157 -14.78 2.90 -1.45
CA THR A 157 -13.50 2.96 -0.73
C THR A 157 -13.26 4.36 -0.18
N LEU A 158 -13.44 5.41 -1.00
CA LEU A 158 -13.29 6.79 -0.55
C LEU A 158 -14.32 7.12 0.53
N ARG A 159 -15.61 6.83 0.31
CA ARG A 159 -16.68 7.06 1.30
C ARG A 159 -16.36 6.41 2.65
N ASN A 160 -15.84 5.19 2.64
CA ASN A 160 -15.41 4.48 3.84
C ASN A 160 -14.23 5.18 4.53
N LEU A 161 -13.20 5.57 3.77
CA LEU A 161 -11.99 6.21 4.33
C LEU A 161 -12.26 7.60 4.92
N ILE A 162 -13.16 8.38 4.33
CA ILE A 162 -13.42 9.77 4.75
C ILE A 162 -14.68 9.94 5.59
N GLY A 163 -15.40 8.86 5.93
CA GLY A 163 -16.57 8.91 6.81
C GLY A 163 -17.86 9.40 6.14
N TYR A 164 -18.01 9.19 4.84
CA TYR A 164 -19.17 9.59 4.02
C TYR A 164 -20.03 8.40 3.56
N GLN A 165 -20.13 7.37 4.39
CA GLN A 165 -21.06 6.26 4.16
C GLN A 165 -22.51 6.77 4.12
N PRO A 166 -23.38 6.26 3.22
CA PRO A 166 -24.76 6.75 3.06
C PRO A 166 -25.56 6.75 4.36
N ASP A 167 -25.44 5.69 5.15
CA ASP A 167 -26.26 5.47 6.35
C ASP A 167 -25.60 5.93 7.65
N LYS A 168 -24.30 6.28 7.61
CA LYS A 168 -23.54 6.66 8.81
C LYS A 168 -22.38 7.59 8.46
N LYS A 169 -22.65 8.89 8.48
CA LYS A 169 -21.60 9.92 8.37
C LYS A 169 -20.86 10.07 9.68
N ALA A 170 -19.55 10.20 9.62
CA ALA A 170 -18.69 10.39 10.79
C ALA A 170 -17.57 11.38 10.50
N ASN A 171 -17.26 12.24 11.48
CA ASN A 171 -16.14 13.17 11.39
C ASN A 171 -14.80 12.51 11.74
N VAL A 172 -14.85 11.33 12.36
CA VAL A 172 -13.68 10.54 12.76
C VAL A 172 -13.85 9.14 12.22
N THR A 173 -12.88 8.69 11.42
CA THR A 173 -12.81 7.33 10.90
C THR A 173 -11.55 6.68 11.44
N VAL A 174 -11.70 5.57 12.16
CA VAL A 174 -10.57 4.80 12.71
C VAL A 174 -10.31 3.62 11.78
N LEU A 175 -9.10 3.54 11.25
CA LEU A 175 -8.65 2.43 10.42
C LEU A 175 -7.84 1.47 11.30
N ASP A 176 -8.46 0.37 11.71
CA ASP A 176 -7.78 -0.67 12.46
C ASP A 176 -6.87 -1.49 11.53
N LEU A 177 -5.56 -1.36 11.72
CA LEU A 177 -4.53 -2.07 10.96
C LEU A 177 -3.86 -3.18 11.78
N SER A 178 -4.36 -3.50 12.97
CA SER A 178 -3.77 -4.50 13.88
C SER A 178 -3.71 -5.90 13.27
N GLY A 179 -4.71 -6.27 12.45
CA GLY A 179 -4.76 -7.54 11.74
C GLY A 179 -3.90 -7.62 10.47
N ILE A 180 -3.20 -6.54 10.10
CA ILE A 180 -2.42 -6.50 8.86
C ILE A 180 -0.98 -6.99 9.11
N PRO A 181 -0.48 -7.97 8.33
CA PRO A 181 0.90 -8.42 8.46
C PRO A 181 1.92 -7.29 8.31
N PHE A 182 2.96 -7.30 9.13
CA PHE A 182 3.99 -6.25 9.14
C PHE A 182 4.65 -6.02 7.76
N GLU A 183 4.80 -7.07 6.96
CA GLU A 183 5.35 -7.02 5.60
C GLU A 183 4.57 -6.11 4.63
N VAL A 184 3.26 -5.95 4.85
CA VAL A 184 2.37 -5.21 3.96
C VAL A 184 1.82 -3.94 4.60
N LEU A 185 1.96 -3.79 5.92
CA LEU A 185 1.53 -2.61 6.67
C LEU A 185 2.03 -1.28 6.06
N SER A 186 3.33 -1.17 5.77
CA SER A 186 3.90 0.04 5.14
C SER A 186 3.25 0.36 3.77
N ILE A 187 2.92 -0.69 3.02
CA ILE A 187 2.32 -0.55 1.69
C ILE A 187 0.86 -0.14 1.82
N THR A 188 0.12 -0.72 2.76
CA THR A 188 -1.26 -0.33 3.05
C THR A 188 -1.35 1.14 3.44
N VAL A 189 -0.51 1.59 4.39
CA VAL A 189 -0.45 2.99 4.80
C VAL A 189 -0.09 3.89 3.63
N SER A 190 0.92 3.53 2.84
CA SER A 190 1.28 4.27 1.61
C SER A 190 0.11 4.41 0.65
N LEU A 191 -0.65 3.34 0.40
CA LEU A 191 -1.80 3.35 -0.51
C LEU A 191 -2.90 4.27 0.01
N ILE A 192 -3.27 4.16 1.29
CA ILE A 192 -4.28 5.01 1.93
C ILE A 192 -3.87 6.48 1.84
N SER A 193 -2.62 6.79 2.21
CA SER A 193 -2.05 8.14 2.12
C SER A 193 -2.15 8.71 0.71
N ARG A 194 -1.77 7.93 -0.31
CA ARG A 194 -1.83 8.35 -1.72
C ARG A 194 -3.27 8.56 -2.18
N LEU A 195 -4.18 7.64 -1.86
CA LEU A 195 -5.60 7.73 -2.24
C LEU A 195 -6.24 9.00 -1.68
N ILE A 196 -6.00 9.31 -0.41
CA ILE A 196 -6.58 10.51 0.21
C ILE A 196 -5.93 11.78 -0.35
N PHE A 197 -4.62 11.77 -0.62
CA PHE A 197 -3.95 12.89 -1.28
C PHE A 197 -4.50 13.16 -2.68
N GLU A 198 -4.68 12.12 -3.49
CA GLU A 198 -5.25 12.20 -4.83
C GLU A 198 -6.71 12.65 -4.79
N HIS A 199 -7.50 12.16 -3.83
CA HIS A 199 -8.84 12.66 -3.57
C HIS A 199 -8.83 14.17 -3.34
N GLY A 200 -7.96 14.69 -2.46
CA GLY A 200 -7.84 16.13 -2.22
C GLY A 200 -7.47 16.92 -3.48
N TYR A 201 -6.56 16.39 -4.30
CA TYR A 201 -6.19 16.99 -5.60
C TYR A 201 -7.39 17.06 -6.55
N HIS A 202 -8.09 15.94 -6.73
CA HIS A 202 -9.24 15.85 -7.64
C HIS A 202 -10.44 16.67 -7.13
N TYR A 203 -10.65 16.72 -5.82
CA TYR A 203 -11.68 17.55 -5.20
C TYR A 203 -11.43 19.03 -5.48
N LYS A 204 -10.19 19.50 -5.32
CA LYS A 204 -9.79 20.86 -5.73
C LYS A 204 -10.10 21.11 -7.21
N VAL A 205 -9.68 20.22 -8.11
CA VAL A 205 -9.94 20.37 -9.55
C VAL A 205 -11.44 20.46 -9.84
N TYR A 206 -12.25 19.62 -9.19
CA TYR A 206 -13.71 19.64 -9.31
C TYR A 206 -14.30 21.00 -8.87
N ARG A 207 -13.89 21.53 -7.71
CA ARG A 207 -14.36 22.82 -7.20
C ARG A 207 -13.92 24.00 -8.07
N THR A 208 -12.68 23.99 -8.55
CA THR A 208 -12.18 25.02 -9.49
C THR A 208 -13.01 25.02 -10.77
N LYS A 209 -13.37 23.85 -11.32
CA LYS A 209 -14.25 23.77 -12.49
C LYS A 209 -15.66 24.32 -12.25
N LYS A 210 -16.13 24.31 -11.00
CA LYS A 210 -17.39 24.94 -10.58
C LYS A 210 -17.29 26.44 -10.31
N GLY A 211 -16.10 27.04 -10.44
CA GLY A 211 -15.88 28.46 -10.19
C GLY A 211 -15.87 28.83 -8.70
N GLU A 212 -15.67 27.86 -7.81
CA GLU A 212 -15.66 28.09 -6.37
C GLU A 212 -14.33 28.71 -5.91
N THR A 213 -14.39 29.64 -4.94
CA THR A 213 -13.22 30.40 -4.47
C THR A 213 -12.36 29.64 -3.47
N ILE A 214 -12.95 28.71 -2.73
CA ILE A 214 -12.26 27.86 -1.75
C ILE A 214 -11.81 26.59 -2.46
N ASN A 215 -10.50 26.31 -2.41
CA ASN A 215 -9.92 25.13 -3.07
C ASN A 215 -10.39 23.80 -2.47
N ASN A 216 -10.66 23.74 -1.17
CA ASN A 216 -11.18 22.57 -0.46
C ASN A 216 -11.89 23.04 0.83
N ASP A 217 -13.16 22.68 1.00
CA ASP A 217 -14.03 23.00 2.15
C ASP A 217 -14.33 21.77 3.03
N ALA A 218 -13.79 20.61 2.67
CA ALA A 218 -13.83 19.39 3.43
C ALA A 218 -12.38 18.90 3.69
N PRO A 219 -11.58 19.64 4.48
CA PRO A 219 -10.20 19.26 4.75
C PRO A 219 -10.14 17.98 5.57
N ILE A 220 -9.11 17.17 5.32
CA ILE A 220 -8.91 15.87 5.97
C ILE A 220 -7.60 15.91 6.74
N LEU A 221 -7.64 15.48 8.01
CA LEU A 221 -6.46 15.25 8.83
C LEU A 221 -6.17 13.74 8.89
N LEU A 222 -5.04 13.31 8.35
CA LEU A 222 -4.57 11.92 8.48
C LEU A 222 -3.73 11.77 9.76
N VAL A 223 -4.21 10.97 10.70
CA VAL A 223 -3.51 10.68 11.96
C VAL A 223 -2.74 9.37 11.81
N TYR A 224 -1.42 9.42 11.93
CA TYR A 224 -0.55 8.25 11.91
C TYR A 224 -0.10 7.92 13.34
N GLU A 225 -0.69 6.89 13.91
CA GLU A 225 -0.28 6.35 15.22
C GLU A 225 1.00 5.52 15.08
N GLU A 226 1.89 5.59 16.07
CA GLU A 226 3.20 4.93 16.04
C GLU A 226 4.00 5.23 14.76
N ALA A 227 4.04 6.51 14.39
CA ALA A 227 4.58 6.98 13.12
C ALA A 227 6.01 6.49 12.83
N HIS A 228 6.82 6.21 13.86
CA HIS A 228 8.15 5.61 13.70
C HIS A 228 8.14 4.27 12.94
N LYS A 229 7.02 3.53 12.93
CA LYS A 229 6.84 2.31 12.14
C LYS A 229 6.71 2.58 10.63
N TYR A 230 6.25 3.75 10.23
CA TYR A 230 5.93 4.10 8.84
C TYR A 230 6.95 5.04 8.21
N VAL A 231 7.52 5.94 9.00
CA VAL A 231 8.43 6.99 8.54
C VAL A 231 9.78 6.97 9.28
N PRO A 232 10.47 5.83 9.34
CA PRO A 232 11.72 5.76 10.07
C PRO A 232 12.81 6.63 9.41
N THR A 233 13.80 7.04 10.21
CA THR A 233 15.05 7.65 9.73
C THR A 233 15.81 6.70 8.79
N SER A 234 15.59 5.39 8.94
CA SER A 234 16.19 4.34 8.11
C SER A 234 15.67 4.37 6.65
N GLU A 235 16.59 4.29 5.69
CA GLU A 235 16.30 4.22 4.24
C GLU A 235 16.01 2.79 3.72
N LEU A 236 15.73 1.85 4.62
CA LEU A 236 15.42 0.46 4.24
C LEU A 236 14.23 0.41 3.27
N THR A 237 14.39 -0.39 2.22
CA THR A 237 13.40 -0.55 1.12
C THR A 237 11.98 -0.80 1.62
N LYS A 238 11.82 -1.57 2.71
CA LYS A 238 10.51 -1.91 3.29
C LYS A 238 9.67 -0.71 3.75
N TYR A 239 10.30 0.44 4.04
CA TYR A 239 9.61 1.65 4.52
C TYR A 239 9.46 2.74 3.47
N ARG A 240 10.17 2.62 2.34
CA ARG A 240 10.30 3.67 1.33
C ARG A 240 8.95 4.15 0.79
N ALA A 241 8.00 3.23 0.59
CA ALA A 241 6.69 3.55 0.03
C ALA A 241 5.85 4.46 0.96
N ALA A 242 5.73 4.08 2.25
CA ALA A 242 5.03 4.88 3.25
C ALA A 242 5.71 6.24 3.43
N LYS A 243 7.05 6.22 3.61
CA LYS A 243 7.86 7.44 3.77
C LYS A 243 7.64 8.43 2.63
N GLN A 244 7.76 7.99 1.37
CA GLN A 244 7.55 8.84 0.20
C GLN A 244 6.14 9.42 0.14
N SER A 245 5.13 8.61 0.48
CA SER A 245 3.72 9.04 0.43
C SER A 245 3.41 10.06 1.52
N ILE A 246 3.91 9.85 2.74
CA ILE A 246 3.72 10.73 3.89
C ILE A 246 4.53 12.02 3.71
N GLU A 247 5.77 11.95 3.22
CA GLU A 247 6.58 13.13 2.88
C GLU A 247 5.89 14.01 1.83
N ARG A 248 5.24 13.40 0.83
CA ARG A 248 4.47 14.15 -0.17
C ARG A 248 3.29 14.89 0.46
N ILE A 249 2.56 14.24 1.37
CA ILE A 249 1.48 14.92 2.12
C ILE A 249 2.06 16.07 2.96
N ALA A 250 3.18 15.84 3.65
CA ALA A 250 3.82 16.86 4.47
C ALA A 250 4.20 18.12 3.65
N LYS A 251 4.77 17.92 2.46
CA LYS A 251 5.27 19.00 1.58
C LYS A 251 4.16 19.70 0.78
N GLU A 252 3.17 18.94 0.31
CA GLU A 252 2.21 19.42 -0.69
C GLU A 252 0.74 19.40 -0.24
N GLY A 253 0.41 18.63 0.81
CA GLY A 253 -0.97 18.33 1.21
C GLY A 253 -1.79 19.56 1.56
N ARG A 254 -1.15 20.60 2.14
CA ARG A 254 -1.80 21.90 2.44
C ARG A 254 -2.47 22.52 1.20
N LYS A 255 -1.93 22.32 0.00
CA LYS A 255 -2.50 22.85 -1.27
C LYS A 255 -3.83 22.19 -1.64
N TYR A 256 -4.11 21.02 -1.08
CA TYR A 256 -5.22 20.14 -1.42
C TYR A 256 -6.16 19.88 -0.25
N GLY A 257 -5.99 20.56 0.89
CA GLY A 257 -6.80 20.34 2.09
C GLY A 257 -6.55 18.97 2.74
N VAL A 258 -5.36 18.40 2.55
CA VAL A 258 -4.97 17.11 3.16
C VAL A 258 -3.79 17.38 4.10
N THR A 259 -4.02 17.30 5.41
CA THR A 259 -3.02 17.51 6.45
C THR A 259 -2.70 16.20 7.16
N LEU A 260 -1.65 16.21 7.99
CA LEU A 260 -1.25 15.04 8.75
C LEU A 260 -0.97 15.39 10.22
N LEU A 261 -1.11 14.38 11.08
CA LEU A 261 -0.65 14.37 12.45
C LEU A 261 0.18 13.09 12.66
N LEU A 262 1.39 13.24 13.19
CA LEU A 262 2.24 12.10 13.55
C LEU A 262 2.23 11.95 15.07
N SER A 263 1.80 10.79 15.54
CA SER A 263 1.91 10.41 16.95
C SER A 263 2.99 9.34 17.09
N SER A 264 3.97 9.54 17.98
CA SER A 264 5.04 8.58 18.21
C SER A 264 5.69 8.80 19.58
N GLN A 265 6.04 7.69 20.23
CA GLN A 265 6.83 7.68 21.46
C GLN A 265 8.35 7.84 21.23
N ARG A 266 8.83 7.69 19.99
CA ARG A 266 10.24 7.78 19.60
C ARG A 266 10.45 8.83 18.51
N PRO A 267 10.40 10.13 18.84
CA PRO A 267 10.59 11.19 17.84
C PRO A 267 11.95 11.11 17.13
N SER A 268 13.02 10.63 17.78
CA SER A 268 14.35 10.49 17.13
C SER A 268 14.40 9.46 16.01
N GLU A 269 13.42 8.55 15.97
CA GLU A 269 13.31 7.54 14.91
C GLU A 269 12.52 8.04 13.69
N ILE A 270 11.97 9.25 13.71
CA ILE A 270 11.18 9.81 12.60
C ILE A 270 12.09 10.51 11.57
N SER A 271 11.72 10.43 10.29
CA SER A 271 12.34 11.21 9.20
C SER A 271 12.39 12.71 9.53
N GLU A 272 13.60 13.27 9.60
CA GLU A 272 13.85 14.71 9.79
C GLU A 272 13.20 15.56 8.68
N THR A 273 13.12 15.00 7.46
CA THR A 273 12.44 15.66 6.34
C THR A 273 10.95 15.83 6.58
N ILE A 274 10.28 14.91 7.27
CA ILE A 274 8.86 15.05 7.60
C ILE A 274 8.69 15.92 8.84
N PHE A 275 9.53 15.72 9.85
CA PHE A 275 9.46 16.47 11.09
C PHE A 275 9.64 17.97 10.85
N SER A 276 10.57 18.36 9.96
CA SER A 276 10.78 19.77 9.57
C SER A 276 9.61 20.41 8.81
N GLN A 277 8.65 19.62 8.30
CA GLN A 277 7.42 20.13 7.68
C GLN A 277 6.26 20.23 8.69
N CYS A 278 6.45 19.78 9.94
CA CYS A 278 5.44 19.89 10.97
C CYS A 278 5.53 21.29 11.61
N ASN A 279 4.46 22.07 11.49
CA ASN A 279 4.41 23.42 12.04
C ASN A 279 3.91 23.45 13.49
N ASN A 280 3.30 22.37 13.98
CA ASN A 280 2.67 22.28 15.29
C ASN A 280 3.14 21.03 16.02
N PHE A 281 3.43 21.18 17.30
CA PHE A 281 3.98 20.16 18.17
C PHE A 281 3.21 20.11 19.49
N ILE A 282 2.85 18.89 19.89
CA ILE A 282 2.30 18.56 21.19
C ILE A 282 3.35 17.67 21.86
N ALA A 283 4.30 18.28 22.57
CA ALA A 283 5.39 17.56 23.21
C ALA A 283 4.99 17.16 24.63
N MET A 284 4.69 15.87 24.82
CA MET A 284 4.42 15.29 26.14
C MET A 284 5.74 14.89 26.81
N ARG A 285 5.64 14.21 27.97
CA ARG A 285 6.80 13.75 28.72
C ARG A 285 7.76 12.91 27.86
N LEU A 286 9.01 13.38 27.75
CA LEU A 286 10.11 12.65 27.08
C LEU A 286 11.26 12.47 28.06
N THR A 287 11.61 11.22 28.35
CA THR A 287 12.69 10.87 29.30
C THR A 287 14.01 10.52 28.60
N ASN A 288 13.95 10.00 27.38
CA ASN A 288 15.14 9.63 26.61
C ASN A 288 15.91 10.89 26.15
N PRO A 289 17.21 11.05 26.49
CA PRO A 289 18.02 12.19 26.07
C PRO A 289 18.13 12.34 24.54
N SER A 290 18.10 11.23 23.79
CA SER A 290 18.16 11.27 22.32
C SER A 290 16.90 11.94 21.73
N ASP A 291 15.74 11.54 22.22
CA ASP A 291 14.45 12.11 21.83
C ASP A 291 14.32 13.59 22.24
N GLN A 292 14.76 13.92 23.46
CA GLN A 292 14.80 15.32 23.93
C GLN A 292 15.68 16.20 23.05
N ASN A 293 16.90 15.72 22.72
CA ASN A 293 17.83 16.46 21.88
C ASN A 293 17.31 16.60 20.45
N TYR A 294 16.63 15.58 19.92
CA TYR A 294 16.02 15.63 18.60
C TYR A 294 14.94 16.71 18.52
N VAL A 295 14.02 16.72 19.49
CA VAL A 295 12.98 17.78 19.59
C VAL A 295 13.64 19.16 19.82
N ARG A 296 14.70 19.24 20.63
CA ARG A 296 15.42 20.50 20.90
C ARG A 296 16.01 21.15 19.65
N ARG A 297 16.55 20.35 18.72
CA ARG A 297 17.16 20.85 17.48
C ARG A 297 16.16 21.46 16.51
N LEU A 298 14.89 21.08 16.63
CA LEU A 298 13.84 21.40 15.67
C LEU A 298 12.96 22.56 16.15
N LEU A 299 13.12 22.95 17.41
CA LEU A 299 12.42 24.08 18.02
C LEU A 299 13.34 25.30 18.08
N PRO A 300 12.80 26.54 17.99
CA PRO A 300 13.58 27.75 18.16
C PRO A 300 14.36 27.76 19.49
N ASP A 301 15.60 28.25 19.46
CA ASP A 301 16.49 28.31 20.64
C ASP A 301 15.88 29.06 21.84
N THR A 302 14.96 29.98 21.57
CA THR A 302 14.20 30.74 22.58
C THR A 302 13.37 29.85 23.51
N LEU A 303 13.09 28.60 23.11
CA LEU A 303 12.33 27.62 23.86
C LEU A 303 13.20 26.64 24.67
N GLY A 304 14.53 26.79 24.64
CA GLY A 304 15.47 25.87 25.30
C GLY A 304 15.16 25.60 26.77
N LYS A 305 14.77 26.62 27.54
CA LYS A 305 14.41 26.48 28.98
C LYS A 305 13.10 25.74 29.23
N LEU A 306 12.15 25.79 28.27
CA LEU A 306 10.89 25.04 28.35
C LEU A 306 11.12 23.55 28.03
N ILE A 307 12.02 23.29 27.08
CA ILE A 307 12.40 21.94 26.65
C ILE A 307 13.10 21.18 27.79
N GLU A 308 13.89 21.85 28.63
CA GLU A 308 14.51 21.27 29.83
C GLU A 308 13.49 20.77 30.87
N LYS A 309 12.23 21.19 30.78
CA LYS A 309 11.15 20.69 31.65
C LYS A 309 10.42 19.47 31.11
N MET A 310 10.65 19.05 29.86
CA MET A 310 9.98 17.88 29.25
C MET A 310 10.09 16.58 30.07
N PRO A 311 11.23 16.26 30.73
CA PRO A 311 11.33 15.04 31.54
C PRO A 311 10.44 15.05 32.79
N ASN A 312 10.12 16.25 33.28
CA ASN A 312 9.39 16.49 34.52
C ASN A 312 7.88 16.61 34.31
N LEU A 313 7.40 16.55 33.07
CA LEU A 313 5.97 16.62 32.77
C LEU A 313 5.24 15.42 33.35
N GLY A 314 4.13 15.68 34.05
CA GLY A 314 3.21 14.65 34.53
C GLY A 314 2.38 14.04 33.41
N ALA A 315 1.67 12.95 33.71
CA ALA A 315 0.71 12.36 32.77
C ALA A 315 -0.36 13.40 32.38
N GLY A 316 -0.62 13.55 31.08
CA GLY A 316 -1.54 14.55 30.54
C GLY A 316 -1.00 15.98 30.51
N GLU A 317 0.23 16.25 30.95
CA GLU A 317 0.87 17.55 30.72
C GLU A 317 1.61 17.55 29.38
N ALA A 318 1.52 18.67 28.66
CA ALA A 318 2.15 18.83 27.35
C ALA A 318 2.65 20.26 27.13
N LEU A 319 3.77 20.38 26.43
CA LEU A 319 4.27 21.61 25.87
C LEU A 319 3.72 21.77 24.44
N LEU A 320 2.90 22.80 24.24
CA LEU A 320 2.34 23.12 22.93
C LEU A 320 3.19 24.20 22.24
N ILE A 321 3.59 23.94 21.00
CA ILE A 321 4.42 24.85 20.19
C ILE A 321 3.91 24.83 18.75
N GLY A 322 3.94 25.99 18.08
CA GLY A 322 3.69 26.06 16.64
C GLY A 322 2.81 27.22 16.21
N ASP A 323 2.55 27.29 14.90
CA ASP A 323 1.77 28.36 14.26
C ASP A 323 0.29 28.39 14.70
N SER A 324 -0.22 27.31 15.29
CA SER A 324 -1.59 27.24 15.81
C SER A 324 -1.78 28.00 17.13
N LEU A 325 -0.70 28.51 17.74
CA LEU A 325 -0.71 29.15 19.05
C LEU A 325 -0.14 30.57 18.96
N VAL A 326 -0.66 31.46 19.80
CA VAL A 326 -0.11 32.82 19.94
C VAL A 326 1.25 32.78 20.65
N MET A 327 1.40 31.92 21.64
CA MET A 327 2.64 31.73 22.38
C MET A 327 2.80 30.28 22.85
N PRO A 328 4.02 29.73 22.87
CA PRO A 328 4.30 28.41 23.42
C PRO A 328 3.84 28.30 24.88
N SER A 329 3.11 27.23 25.18
CA SER A 329 2.36 27.11 26.43
C SER A 329 2.50 25.71 27.02
N LEU A 330 2.67 25.64 28.33
CA LEU A 330 2.57 24.38 29.07
C LEU A 330 1.12 24.20 29.53
N VAL A 331 0.50 23.09 29.13
CA VAL A 331 -0.92 22.83 29.36
C VAL A 331 -1.16 21.48 30.01
N LYS A 332 -2.35 21.31 30.60
CA LYS A 332 -2.92 20.02 30.99
C LYS A 332 -3.99 19.65 29.97
N ILE A 333 -3.86 18.49 29.34
CA ILE A 333 -4.82 17.95 28.37
C ILE A 333 -5.97 17.30 29.14
N ASP A 334 -7.19 17.60 28.76
CA ASP A 334 -8.39 16.99 29.32
C ASP A 334 -8.44 15.49 29.03
N VAL A 335 -8.98 14.73 29.98
CA VAL A 335 -9.10 13.27 29.84
C VAL A 335 -10.22 12.93 28.88
N CYS A 336 -9.97 11.99 27.96
CA CYS A 336 -10.97 11.53 26.99
C CYS A 336 -12.15 10.83 27.66
N ASN A 337 -13.36 11.05 27.13
CA ASN A 337 -14.58 10.33 27.49
C ASN A 337 -15.33 9.88 26.21
N PRO A 338 -15.43 8.58 25.93
CA PRO A 338 -14.90 7.45 26.72
C PRO A 338 -13.37 7.39 26.68
N ALA A 339 -12.79 6.78 27.72
CA ALA A 339 -11.36 6.47 27.73
C ALA A 339 -11.04 5.43 26.64
N PRO A 340 -9.86 5.50 25.99
CA PRO A 340 -9.43 4.48 25.04
C PRO A 340 -9.31 3.10 25.72
N SER A 341 -9.44 2.03 24.94
CA SER A 341 -9.28 0.63 25.39
C SER A 341 -7.80 0.27 25.62
N SER A 342 -7.07 1.12 26.35
CA SER A 342 -5.65 1.01 26.65
C SER A 342 -5.42 1.03 28.17
N ALA A 343 -6.19 0.25 28.92
CA ALA A 343 -5.93 0.10 30.33
C ALA A 343 -4.58 -0.64 30.48
N ASP A 344 -3.56 0.08 30.94
CA ASP A 344 -2.29 -0.54 31.31
C ASP A 344 -2.56 -1.67 32.30
N ILE A 345 -1.90 -2.80 32.07
CA ILE A 345 -1.96 -3.93 33.00
C ILE A 345 -1.42 -3.41 34.34
N PRO A 346 -2.18 -3.55 35.46
CA PRO A 346 -1.72 -3.10 36.77
C PRO A 346 -0.69 -4.08 37.33
N TYR A 347 0.48 -4.18 36.67
CA TYR A 347 1.53 -5.17 36.96
C TYR A 347 1.90 -5.21 38.44
N TRP A 348 2.05 -4.05 39.06
CA TRP A 348 2.39 -3.95 40.48
C TRP A 348 1.34 -4.59 41.39
N GLU A 349 0.05 -4.35 41.14
CA GLU A 349 -1.02 -4.97 41.93
C GLU A 349 -1.13 -6.47 41.62
N LEU A 350 -1.05 -6.85 40.34
CA LEU A 350 -1.17 -8.25 39.92
C LEU A 350 0.01 -9.13 40.37
N TRP A 351 1.22 -8.56 40.55
CA TRP A 351 2.40 -9.28 41.04
C TRP A 351 2.46 -9.39 42.56
N LYS A 352 1.63 -8.64 43.31
CA LYS A 352 1.46 -8.88 44.75
C LYS A 352 0.59 -10.09 45.03
N ASP A 353 -0.30 -10.43 44.10
CA ASP A 353 -1.17 -11.59 44.22
C ASP A 353 -0.33 -12.88 44.21
N GLU A 354 -0.86 -13.93 44.83
CA GLU A 354 -0.28 -15.27 44.73
C GLU A 354 -0.31 -15.80 43.29
N TRP A 355 0.40 -16.90 43.07
CA TRP A 355 0.45 -17.57 41.77
C TRP A 355 -0.96 -17.81 41.22
N LYS A 356 -1.18 -17.40 39.96
CA LYS A 356 -2.48 -17.56 39.29
C LYS A 356 -2.44 -18.81 38.43
N ASP A 357 -3.41 -19.69 38.62
CA ASP A 357 -3.60 -20.84 37.73
C ASP A 357 -4.12 -20.34 36.38
N LEU A 358 -3.29 -20.50 35.35
CA LEU A 358 -3.64 -20.14 33.98
C LEU A 358 -4.28 -21.34 33.29
N SER A 359 -5.45 -21.14 32.69
CA SER A 359 -6.09 -22.15 31.84
C SER A 359 -5.35 -22.25 30.51
N PHE A 360 -4.30 -23.07 30.46
CA PHE A 360 -3.53 -23.29 29.24
C PHE A 360 -4.40 -23.87 28.11
N ASP A 361 -5.42 -24.66 28.44
CA ASP A 361 -6.36 -25.20 27.45
C ASP A 361 -7.19 -24.09 26.80
N ASP A 362 -7.72 -23.14 27.58
CA ASP A 362 -8.46 -22.01 27.01
C ASP A 362 -7.53 -21.06 26.23
N ILE A 363 -6.34 -20.79 26.76
CA ILE A 363 -5.33 -19.93 26.11
C ILE A 363 -4.91 -20.54 24.76
N THR A 364 -4.66 -21.84 24.72
CA THR A 364 -4.26 -22.54 23.49
C THR A 364 -5.43 -22.66 22.51
N THR A 365 -6.65 -22.87 23.00
CA THR A 365 -7.87 -22.84 22.17
C THR A 365 -8.05 -21.47 21.49
N GLU A 366 -7.80 -20.38 22.21
CA GLU A 366 -7.88 -19.03 21.63
C GLU A 366 -6.73 -18.75 20.65
N TRP A 367 -5.51 -19.19 20.93
CA TRP A 367 -4.37 -19.03 20.02
C TRP A 367 -4.57 -19.80 18.70
N LEU A 368 -5.25 -20.95 18.73
CA LEU A 368 -5.48 -21.75 17.52
C LEU A 368 -6.68 -21.30 16.67
N LYS A 369 -7.40 -20.24 17.06
CA LYS A 369 -8.39 -19.57 16.23
C LYS A 369 -7.72 -18.61 15.25
#